data_AF-A0A6J4GB19-F1
#
_entry.id   AF-A0A6J4GB19-F1
#
_cell.length_a   1.000
_cell.length_b   1.000
_cell.length_c   1.000
_cell.angle_alpha   90.00
_cell.angle_beta   90.00
_cell.angle_gamma   90.00
#
_symmetry.space_group_name_H-M   'P 1'
#
loop_
_entity.id
_entity.type
_entity.pdbx_description
1 polymer ?
#
loop_
_entity_poly.entity_id
_entity_poly.type
_entity_poly.pdbx_seq_one_letter_code
_entity_poly.pdbx_strand_id
1 'polypeptide(L)'
;MNSKNSPIQETTGNIALVVGATGIAGSNLAEKLLEKGWTVYGLSRNPKNDIKGLKPIAADLLNNESLETALIDVLPTHVFFTTWMRNDTEEENIRVNSALVRNLLNVLSPKKSVQHVSLVTGLKHYLGPFDAYATTGTLPETPLREEQPRLNLPNFYYAQEDEVYEAAARDGFSWNIHRPHTLIGKMIGNAMNMGTTLAVYASICKSEGIPIIWPGSEAQWNGISDVTDAKVLADQIIWAATNPAAHNEAFNVTNGDVFRWKWLWPKIAEWFQIEFEGYKGTIKPLETALNTKETIWKTISKEHQLIEEDLSQLASAWHTDLDLGRPLEVMTDMSRSRKLGFSTYKDTKDSFFELFGQLRNDKIIP
;
A
#
# COMPACT_ATOMS: atom_id res chain seq x y z
N MET A 1 -12.58 -58.28 7.61
CA MET A 1 -13.54 -57.41 8.31
C MET A 1 -12.78 -56.33 9.05
N ASN A 2 -13.22 -55.09 8.86
CA ASN A 2 -12.90 -53.86 9.59
C ASN A 2 -11.60 -53.12 9.23
N SER A 3 -11.62 -52.56 8.01
CA SER A 3 -11.05 -51.25 7.69
C SER A 3 -11.64 -50.18 8.63
N LYS A 4 -10.82 -49.62 9.53
CA LYS A 4 -11.16 -48.37 10.21
C LYS A 4 -10.69 -47.22 9.35
N ASN A 5 -11.63 -46.61 8.63
CA ASN A 5 -11.51 -45.25 8.13
C ASN A 5 -11.16 -44.35 9.32
N SER A 6 -9.95 -43.78 9.31
CA SER A 6 -9.67 -42.59 10.10
C SER A 6 -10.39 -41.41 9.43
N PRO A 7 -11.11 -40.56 10.17
CA PRO A 7 -11.78 -39.43 9.57
C PRO A 7 -10.72 -38.48 9.02
N ILE A 8 -10.92 -38.05 7.78
CA ILE A 8 -10.20 -36.93 7.17
C ILE A 8 -10.37 -35.76 8.13
N GLN A 9 -9.26 -35.29 8.69
CA GLN A 9 -9.22 -34.13 9.55
C GLN A 9 -9.66 -32.93 8.71
N GLU A 10 -10.88 -32.44 8.95
CA GLU A 10 -11.39 -31.20 8.36
C GLU A 10 -10.36 -30.10 8.61
N THR A 11 -9.86 -29.47 7.55
CA THR A 11 -8.97 -28.32 7.66
C THR A 11 -9.78 -27.12 8.14
N THR A 12 -9.95 -27.00 9.46
CA THR A 12 -10.50 -25.82 10.15
C THR A 12 -9.48 -24.68 10.15
N GLY A 13 -9.06 -24.23 8.95
CA GLY A 13 -8.07 -23.18 8.76
C GLY A 13 -8.71 -21.88 8.23
N ASN A 14 -8.11 -20.74 8.56
CA ASN A 14 -8.58 -19.46 8.04
C ASN A 14 -8.42 -19.38 6.51
N ILE A 15 -9.48 -18.91 5.85
CA ILE A 15 -9.53 -18.67 4.40
C ILE A 15 -9.53 -17.16 4.16
N ALA A 16 -8.49 -16.67 3.48
CA ALA A 16 -8.31 -15.27 3.12
C ALA A 16 -8.72 -15.01 1.67
N LEU A 17 -9.49 -13.94 1.45
CA LEU A 17 -9.67 -13.32 0.14
C LEU A 17 -8.93 -11.97 0.14
N VAL A 18 -7.80 -11.91 -0.55
CA VAL A 18 -7.00 -10.69 -0.71
C VAL A 18 -7.43 -9.99 -2.00
N VAL A 19 -8.09 -8.85 -1.86
CA VAL A 19 -8.59 -8.04 -2.97
C VAL A 19 -7.53 -7.01 -3.34
N GLY A 20 -7.05 -7.05 -4.58
CA GLY A 20 -5.85 -6.31 -4.98
C GLY A 20 -4.56 -7.07 -4.73
N ALA A 21 -4.57 -8.41 -4.81
CA ALA A 21 -3.43 -9.26 -4.50
C ALA A 21 -2.18 -9.01 -5.38
N THR A 22 -2.36 -8.35 -6.53
CA THR A 22 -1.25 -7.95 -7.40
C THR A 22 -0.67 -6.58 -7.06
N GLY A 23 -1.25 -5.81 -6.14
CA GLY A 23 -0.74 -4.51 -5.70
C GLY A 23 0.25 -4.61 -4.54
N ILE A 24 0.95 -3.51 -4.22
CA ILE A 24 2.01 -3.47 -3.20
C ILE A 24 1.59 -4.02 -1.82
N ALA A 25 0.42 -3.61 -1.31
CA ALA A 25 -0.08 -4.09 -0.02
C ALA A 25 -0.60 -5.53 -0.12
N GLY A 26 -1.35 -5.84 -1.18
CA GLY A 26 -1.97 -7.16 -1.37
C GLY A 26 -0.97 -8.29 -1.60
N SER A 27 0.09 -8.06 -2.37
CA SER A 27 1.10 -9.09 -2.65
C SER A 27 1.89 -9.46 -1.39
N ASN A 28 2.38 -8.46 -0.66
CA ASN A 28 3.09 -8.67 0.61
C ASN A 28 2.18 -9.32 1.66
N LEU A 29 0.90 -8.95 1.71
CA LEU A 29 -0.08 -9.59 2.60
C LEU A 29 -0.33 -11.05 2.22
N ALA A 30 -0.49 -11.35 0.93
CA ALA A 30 -0.71 -12.69 0.44
C ALA A 30 0.46 -13.63 0.78
N GLU A 31 1.70 -13.18 0.57
CA GLU A 31 2.91 -13.93 0.97
C GLU A 31 2.92 -14.25 2.47
N LYS A 32 2.68 -13.24 3.33
CA LYS A 32 2.66 -13.45 4.78
C LYS A 32 1.54 -14.36 5.27
N LEU A 33 0.37 -14.29 4.65
CA LEU A 33 -0.75 -15.18 4.97
C LEU A 33 -0.40 -16.64 4.62
N LEU A 34 0.22 -16.87 3.46
CA LEU A 34 0.68 -18.19 3.03
C LEU A 34 1.75 -18.76 3.97
N GLU A 35 2.72 -17.93 4.38
CA GLU A 35 3.74 -18.31 5.39
C GLU A 35 3.12 -18.72 6.73
N LYS A 36 1.98 -18.12 7.10
CA LYS A 36 1.21 -18.47 8.30
C LYS A 36 0.24 -19.65 8.09
N GLY A 37 0.28 -20.31 6.94
CA GLY A 37 -0.52 -21.51 6.65
C GLY A 37 -1.98 -21.23 6.30
N TRP A 38 -2.34 -20.00 5.92
CA TRP A 38 -3.69 -19.67 5.49
C TRP A 38 -3.98 -20.24 4.10
N THR A 39 -5.24 -20.54 3.82
CA THR A 39 -5.69 -20.69 2.43
C THR A 39 -5.92 -19.32 1.83
N VAL A 40 -5.16 -18.93 0.81
CA VAL A 40 -5.21 -17.57 0.26
C VAL A 40 -5.73 -17.57 -1.17
N TYR A 41 -6.81 -16.81 -1.39
CA TYR A 41 -7.32 -16.44 -2.69
C TYR A 41 -6.94 -15.00 -3.00
N GLY A 42 -6.43 -14.73 -4.21
CA GLY A 42 -6.03 -13.40 -4.65
C GLY A 42 -6.92 -12.89 -5.77
N LEU A 43 -7.76 -11.88 -5.49
CA LEU A 43 -8.65 -11.28 -6.48
C LEU A 43 -7.98 -10.09 -7.16
N SER A 44 -7.96 -10.10 -8.50
CA SER A 44 -7.61 -8.94 -9.32
C SER A 44 -8.19 -9.08 -10.73
N ARG A 45 -8.22 -7.99 -11.51
CA ARG A 45 -8.66 -8.05 -12.92
C ARG A 45 -7.74 -8.93 -13.78
N ASN A 46 -6.43 -8.78 -13.56
CA ASN A 46 -5.38 -9.50 -14.28
C ASN A 46 -4.48 -10.22 -13.26
N PRO A 47 -4.88 -11.39 -12.75
CA PRO A 47 -4.08 -12.11 -11.77
C PRO A 47 -2.74 -12.56 -12.35
N LYS A 48 -1.71 -12.51 -11.52
CA LYS A 48 -0.37 -13.03 -11.80
C LYS A 48 -0.18 -14.35 -11.05
N ASN A 49 0.62 -15.25 -11.60
CA ASN A 49 0.98 -16.54 -11.01
C ASN A 49 2.39 -16.51 -10.40
N ASP A 50 2.79 -15.35 -9.85
CA ASP A 50 4.11 -15.08 -9.28
C ASP A 50 4.24 -15.51 -7.81
N ILE A 51 3.13 -15.51 -7.05
CA ILE A 51 3.12 -15.96 -5.66
C ILE A 51 2.76 -17.44 -5.56
N LYS A 52 3.74 -18.29 -5.22
CA LYS A 52 3.55 -19.74 -5.07
C LYS A 52 2.55 -20.04 -3.95
N GLY A 53 1.48 -20.77 -4.29
CA GLY A 53 0.44 -21.18 -3.34
C GLY A 53 -0.77 -20.26 -3.28
N LEU A 54 -0.69 -19.06 -3.88
CA LEU A 54 -1.83 -18.17 -4.04
C LEU A 54 -2.81 -18.78 -5.05
N LYS A 55 -4.11 -18.77 -4.73
CA LYS A 55 -5.19 -19.17 -5.63
C LYS A 55 -5.71 -17.93 -6.37
N PRO A 56 -5.35 -17.69 -7.65
CA PRO A 56 -5.78 -16.49 -8.36
C PRO A 56 -7.28 -16.51 -8.66
N ILE A 57 -7.91 -15.35 -8.55
CA ILE A 57 -9.30 -15.10 -8.97
C ILE A 57 -9.30 -13.89 -9.90
N ALA A 58 -9.74 -14.12 -11.15
CA ALA A 58 -9.95 -13.06 -12.12
C ALA A 58 -11.38 -12.54 -12.01
N ALA A 59 -11.55 -11.29 -11.57
CA ALA A 59 -12.86 -10.65 -11.53
C ALA A 59 -12.75 -9.12 -11.55
N ASP A 60 -13.80 -8.46 -12.04
CA ASP A 60 -13.96 -7.01 -11.94
C ASP A 60 -14.92 -6.64 -10.81
N LEU A 61 -14.44 -5.86 -9.85
CA LEU A 61 -15.22 -5.42 -8.69
C LEU A 61 -16.41 -4.51 -9.06
N LEU A 62 -16.42 -3.93 -10.26
CA LEU A 62 -17.55 -3.16 -10.78
C LEU A 62 -18.59 -4.01 -11.52
N ASN A 63 -18.31 -5.30 -11.76
CA ASN A 63 -19.21 -6.21 -12.45
C ASN A 63 -19.69 -7.32 -11.49
N ASN A 64 -20.91 -7.18 -10.98
CA ASN A 64 -21.49 -8.15 -10.03
C ASN A 64 -21.60 -9.56 -10.59
N GLU A 65 -21.99 -9.74 -11.86
CA GLU A 65 -22.09 -11.07 -12.49
C GLU A 65 -20.72 -11.75 -12.58
N SER A 66 -19.67 -10.97 -12.89
CA SER A 66 -18.28 -11.45 -12.87
C SER A 66 -17.85 -11.89 -11.48
N LEU A 67 -18.19 -11.11 -10.44
CA LEU A 67 -17.88 -11.45 -9.05
C LEU A 67 -18.63 -12.70 -8.59
N GLU A 68 -19.93 -12.79 -8.84
CA GLU A 68 -20.77 -13.93 -8.47
C GLU A 68 -20.25 -15.22 -9.07
N THR A 69 -19.91 -15.19 -10.37
CA THR A 69 -19.35 -16.34 -11.08
C THR A 69 -17.97 -16.71 -10.52
N ALA A 70 -17.07 -15.74 -10.37
CA ALA A 70 -15.68 -16.00 -9.96
C ALA A 70 -15.56 -16.44 -8.50
N LEU A 71 -16.51 -16.06 -7.65
CA LEU A 71 -16.50 -16.35 -6.22
C LEU A 71 -17.42 -17.51 -5.83
N ILE A 72 -18.06 -18.21 -6.77
CA ILE A 72 -19.09 -19.22 -6.47
C ILE A 72 -18.67 -20.25 -5.41
N ASP A 73 -17.47 -20.82 -5.54
CA ASP A 73 -16.91 -21.84 -4.63
C ASP A 73 -15.98 -21.28 -3.55
N VAL A 74 -15.92 -19.95 -3.41
CA VAL A 74 -15.05 -19.29 -2.43
C VAL A 74 -15.89 -18.91 -1.21
N LEU A 75 -15.50 -19.43 -0.04
CA LEU A 75 -16.13 -19.16 1.25
C LEU A 75 -15.10 -18.51 2.19
N PRO A 76 -14.73 -17.23 1.97
CA PRO A 76 -13.67 -16.61 2.76
C PRO A 76 -14.15 -16.31 4.17
N THR A 77 -13.31 -16.66 5.15
CA THR A 77 -13.51 -16.22 6.54
C THR A 77 -13.04 -14.79 6.76
N HIS A 78 -12.02 -14.36 6.03
CA HIS A 78 -11.43 -13.04 6.15
C HIS A 78 -11.31 -12.40 4.77
N VAL A 79 -11.73 -11.15 4.65
CA VAL A 79 -11.56 -10.35 3.43
C VAL A 79 -10.58 -9.24 3.72
N PHE A 80 -9.55 -9.12 2.88
CA PHE A 80 -8.55 -8.07 2.97
C PHE A 80 -8.63 -7.18 1.75
N PHE A 81 -9.19 -5.98 1.91
CA PHE A 81 -9.40 -5.02 0.83
C PHE A 81 -8.21 -4.07 0.72
N THR A 82 -7.35 -4.31 -0.27
CA THR A 82 -6.04 -3.64 -0.43
C THR A 82 -5.91 -2.87 -1.74
N THR A 83 -7.04 -2.53 -2.37
CA THR A 83 -7.08 -1.87 -3.69
C THR A 83 -7.96 -0.62 -3.69
N TRP A 84 -7.75 0.22 -4.69
CA TRP A 84 -8.60 1.36 -5.03
C TRP A 84 -8.45 1.64 -6.53
N MET A 85 -9.28 2.52 -7.08
CA MET A 85 -9.22 3.00 -8.45
C MET A 85 -9.11 4.52 -8.48
N ARG A 86 -8.10 5.02 -9.20
CA ARG A 86 -7.93 6.45 -9.46
C ARG A 86 -8.87 6.90 -10.57
N ASN A 87 -9.55 8.02 -10.34
CA ASN A 87 -10.34 8.75 -11.31
C ASN A 87 -9.96 10.23 -11.28
N ASP A 88 -10.52 11.00 -12.20
CA ASP A 88 -10.15 12.40 -12.44
C ASP A 88 -10.64 13.36 -11.35
N THR A 89 -11.75 13.04 -10.67
CA THR A 89 -12.30 13.87 -9.58
C THR A 89 -12.57 13.05 -8.32
N GLU A 90 -12.66 13.74 -7.19
CA GLU A 90 -12.92 13.08 -5.91
C GLU A 90 -14.36 12.54 -5.81
N GLU A 91 -15.33 13.19 -6.45
CA GLU A 91 -16.70 12.68 -6.55
C GLU A 91 -16.73 11.33 -7.29
N GLU A 92 -15.97 11.22 -8.38
CA GLU A 92 -15.87 9.98 -9.13
C GLU A 92 -15.08 8.92 -8.33
N ASN A 93 -14.03 9.32 -7.60
CA ASN A 93 -13.35 8.43 -6.67
C ASN A 93 -14.30 7.88 -5.60
N ILE A 94 -15.18 8.72 -5.02
CA ILE A 94 -16.19 8.31 -4.05
C ILE A 94 -17.15 7.30 -4.69
N ARG A 95 -17.72 7.63 -5.85
CA ARG A 95 -18.69 6.78 -6.54
C ARG A 95 -18.11 5.41 -6.88
N VAL A 96 -16.91 5.38 -7.45
CA VAL A 96 -16.26 4.14 -7.89
C VAL A 96 -15.77 3.33 -6.69
N ASN A 97 -15.00 3.91 -5.78
CA ASN A 97 -14.33 3.15 -4.72
C ASN A 97 -15.31 2.63 -3.65
N SER A 98 -16.39 3.34 -3.36
CA SER A 98 -17.49 2.81 -2.53
C SER A 98 -18.15 1.61 -3.21
N ALA A 99 -18.42 1.68 -4.52
CA ALA A 99 -19.01 0.58 -5.27
C ALA A 99 -18.14 -0.68 -5.25
N LEU A 100 -16.80 -0.57 -5.34
CA LEU A 100 -15.92 -1.74 -5.27
C LEU A 100 -16.10 -2.54 -3.97
N VAL A 101 -16.18 -1.83 -2.84
CA VAL A 101 -16.37 -2.45 -1.51
C VAL A 101 -17.78 -3.02 -1.39
N ARG A 102 -18.79 -2.19 -1.71
CA ARG A 102 -20.21 -2.56 -1.64
C ARG A 102 -20.53 -3.80 -2.45
N ASN A 103 -20.11 -3.83 -3.71
CA ASN A 103 -20.38 -4.93 -4.64
C ASN A 103 -19.80 -6.25 -4.11
N LEU A 104 -18.52 -6.24 -3.70
CA LEU A 104 -17.88 -7.44 -3.17
C LEU A 104 -18.60 -7.95 -1.91
N LEU A 105 -18.87 -7.08 -0.94
CA LEU A 105 -19.49 -7.50 0.32
C LEU A 105 -20.94 -7.96 0.10
N ASN A 106 -21.66 -7.39 -0.87
CA ASN A 106 -22.99 -7.88 -1.26
C ASN A 106 -22.95 -9.27 -1.88
N VAL A 107 -21.99 -9.55 -2.78
CA VAL A 107 -21.80 -10.89 -3.37
C VAL A 107 -21.41 -11.93 -2.31
N LEU A 108 -20.65 -11.53 -1.30
CA LEU A 108 -20.25 -12.43 -0.21
C LEU A 108 -21.34 -12.62 0.87
N SER A 109 -22.27 -11.67 1.04
CA SER A 109 -23.27 -11.68 2.11
C SER A 109 -24.12 -12.96 2.17
N PRO A 110 -24.67 -13.49 1.05
CA PRO A 110 -25.46 -14.73 1.07
C PRO A 110 -24.67 -15.96 1.54
N LYS A 111 -23.34 -15.94 1.43
CA LYS A 111 -22.47 -17.08 1.79
C LYS A 111 -22.31 -17.26 3.30
N LYS A 112 -22.56 -16.19 4.10
CA LYS A 112 -22.49 -16.19 5.57
C LYS A 112 -21.20 -16.79 6.15
N SER A 113 -20.09 -16.69 5.41
CA SER A 113 -18.78 -17.23 5.80
C SER A 113 -17.83 -16.17 6.36
N VAL A 114 -18.03 -14.90 6.01
CA VAL A 114 -17.15 -13.79 6.42
C VAL A 114 -17.27 -13.53 7.92
N GLN A 115 -16.14 -13.54 8.61
CA GLN A 115 -15.98 -13.26 10.04
C GLN A 115 -15.26 -11.93 10.30
N HIS A 116 -14.38 -11.54 9.37
CA HIS A 116 -13.60 -10.31 9.48
C HIS A 116 -13.35 -9.64 8.12
N VAL A 117 -13.36 -8.30 8.10
CA VAL A 117 -12.98 -7.49 6.93
C VAL A 117 -11.97 -6.42 7.32
N SER A 118 -10.78 -6.44 6.72
CA SER A 118 -9.81 -5.34 6.86
C SER A 118 -9.77 -4.49 5.59
N LEU A 119 -9.89 -3.18 5.74
CA LEU A 119 -9.79 -2.21 4.64
C LEU A 119 -8.52 -1.37 4.79
N VAL A 120 -7.72 -1.29 3.73
CA VAL A 120 -6.56 -0.39 3.66
C VAL A 120 -6.99 0.93 3.01
N THR A 121 -6.83 2.04 3.74
CA THR A 121 -7.00 3.40 3.25
C THR A 121 -5.66 4.12 3.21
N GLY A 122 -5.41 5.10 4.10
CA GLY A 122 -4.15 5.84 4.16
C GLY A 122 -4.29 7.21 4.83
N LEU A 123 -3.19 7.95 4.89
CA LEU A 123 -3.15 9.22 5.61
C LEU A 123 -4.01 10.33 5.00
N LYS A 124 -4.47 10.21 3.74
CA LYS A 124 -5.47 11.15 3.20
C LYS A 124 -6.74 11.23 4.05
N HIS A 125 -6.98 10.27 4.95
CA HIS A 125 -8.03 10.39 5.96
C HIS A 125 -7.92 11.67 6.79
N TYR A 126 -6.73 12.02 7.27
CA TYR A 126 -6.49 13.16 8.17
C TYR A 126 -6.22 14.47 7.44
N LEU A 127 -5.91 14.30 6.16
CA LEU A 127 -5.06 15.18 5.41
C LEU A 127 -5.98 15.77 4.30
N GLY A 128 -6.90 14.96 3.74
CA GLY A 128 -7.85 15.33 2.70
C GLY A 128 -7.35 14.95 1.29
N PRO A 129 -8.18 15.18 0.26
CA PRO A 129 -7.77 14.97 -1.14
C PRO A 129 -6.51 15.75 -1.50
N PHE A 130 -5.82 15.31 -2.55
CA PHE A 130 -4.52 15.84 -2.94
C PHE A 130 -4.52 17.37 -3.16
N ASP A 131 -5.64 17.96 -3.61
CA ASP A 131 -5.78 19.40 -3.87
C ASP A 131 -6.21 20.23 -2.65
N ALA A 132 -6.55 19.60 -1.53
CA ALA A 132 -7.14 20.28 -0.37
C ALA A 132 -6.13 21.12 0.43
N TYR A 133 -4.87 20.68 0.54
CA TYR A 133 -3.85 21.41 1.33
C TYR A 133 -3.46 22.75 0.70
N ALA A 134 -3.47 22.81 -0.62
CA ALA A 134 -3.15 24.02 -1.38
C ALA A 134 -4.26 25.07 -1.29
N THR A 135 -5.50 24.64 -1.04
CA THR A 135 -6.71 25.48 -1.16
C THR A 135 -7.33 25.86 0.18
N THR A 136 -7.24 25.01 1.20
CA THR A 136 -7.95 25.22 2.48
C THR A 136 -7.13 25.93 3.55
N GLY A 137 -5.81 26.04 3.39
CA GLY A 137 -4.91 26.76 4.30
C GLY A 137 -4.80 26.19 5.72
N THR A 138 -5.46 25.07 6.02
CA THR A 138 -5.42 24.42 7.33
C THR A 138 -4.53 23.18 7.24
N LEU A 139 -3.37 23.25 7.89
CA LEU A 139 -2.50 22.09 8.03
C LEU A 139 -3.00 21.22 9.18
N PRO A 140 -3.08 19.89 9.01
CA PRO A 140 -3.49 19.01 10.08
C PRO A 140 -2.48 19.03 11.22
N GLU A 141 -2.97 18.85 12.45
CA GLU A 141 -2.11 18.72 13.63
C GLU A 141 -1.38 17.38 13.59
N THR A 142 -0.04 17.41 13.64
CA THR A 142 0.81 16.22 13.71
C THR A 142 1.32 16.00 15.16
N PRO A 143 1.60 14.75 15.58
CA PRO A 143 1.41 13.50 14.84
C PRO A 143 -0.07 13.21 14.57
N LEU A 144 -0.37 12.59 13.43
CA LEU A 144 -1.73 12.20 13.05
C LEU A 144 -2.20 11.06 13.96
N ARG A 145 -3.44 11.13 14.44
CA ARG A 145 -3.98 10.20 15.46
C ARG A 145 -5.37 9.73 15.07
N GLU A 146 -5.71 8.49 15.36
CA GLU A 146 -6.95 7.89 14.84
C GLU A 146 -8.23 8.50 15.44
N GLU A 147 -8.14 9.23 16.56
CA GLU A 147 -9.26 10.00 17.13
C GLU A 147 -9.55 11.34 16.43
N GLN A 148 -8.67 11.78 15.52
CA GLN A 148 -8.92 12.99 14.74
C GLN A 148 -10.19 12.80 13.90
N PRO A 149 -11.11 13.78 13.89
CA PRO A 149 -12.35 13.65 13.16
C PRO A 149 -12.11 13.65 11.65
N ARG A 150 -13.04 13.07 10.90
CA ARG A 150 -13.09 13.25 9.44
C ARG A 150 -13.11 14.74 9.11
N LEU A 151 -12.32 15.15 8.12
CA LEU A 151 -12.40 16.50 7.57
C LEU A 151 -13.76 16.73 6.91
N ASN A 152 -14.25 17.97 6.94
CA ASN A 152 -15.44 18.38 6.19
C ASN A 152 -15.12 18.59 4.70
N LEU A 153 -14.59 17.55 4.05
CA LEU A 153 -14.19 17.50 2.65
C LEU A 153 -14.62 16.16 2.04
N PRO A 154 -14.96 16.11 0.75
CA PRO A 154 -15.15 14.85 0.04
C PRO A 154 -13.89 13.98 0.16
N ASN A 155 -14.05 12.70 0.51
CA ASN A 155 -12.94 11.75 0.58
C ASN A 155 -13.45 10.34 0.36
N PHE A 156 -12.96 9.66 -0.68
CA PHE A 156 -13.39 8.29 -0.99
C PHE A 156 -13.04 7.29 0.12
N TYR A 157 -12.06 7.58 0.98
CA TYR A 157 -11.78 6.73 2.16
C TYR A 157 -12.97 6.68 3.11
N TYR A 158 -13.65 7.81 3.33
CA TYR A 158 -14.82 7.85 4.20
C TYR A 158 -15.95 7.00 3.61
N ALA A 159 -16.17 7.12 2.30
CA ALA A 159 -17.18 6.33 1.61
C ALA A 159 -16.87 4.82 1.64
N GLN A 160 -15.59 4.41 1.50
CA GLN A 160 -15.22 3.00 1.65
C GLN A 160 -15.38 2.50 3.09
N GLU A 161 -14.99 3.31 4.08
CA GLU A 161 -15.20 3.00 5.50
C GLU A 161 -16.70 2.79 5.79
N ASP A 162 -17.56 3.68 5.30
CA ASP A 162 -19.01 3.63 5.53
C ASP A 162 -19.63 2.35 4.93
N GLU A 163 -19.20 1.93 3.73
CA GLU A 163 -19.64 0.67 3.11
C GLU A 163 -19.21 -0.57 3.92
N VAL A 164 -18.03 -0.55 4.53
CA VAL A 164 -17.59 -1.61 5.45
C VAL A 164 -18.45 -1.61 6.71
N TYR A 165 -18.72 -0.45 7.31
CA TYR A 165 -19.52 -0.34 8.53
C TYR A 165 -20.96 -0.79 8.32
N GLU A 166 -21.59 -0.37 7.22
CA GLU A 166 -22.95 -0.79 6.86
C GLU A 166 -23.04 -2.29 6.62
N ALA A 167 -22.08 -2.86 5.88
CA ALA A 167 -22.02 -4.30 5.65
C ALA A 167 -21.74 -5.09 6.94
N ALA A 168 -20.87 -4.59 7.82
CA ALA A 168 -20.60 -5.21 9.12
C ALA A 168 -21.86 -5.24 10.01
N ALA A 169 -22.60 -4.12 10.07
CA ALA A 169 -23.86 -4.04 10.80
C ALA A 169 -24.93 -5.00 10.24
N ARG A 170 -24.95 -5.19 8.92
CA ARG A 170 -25.87 -6.11 8.24
C ARG A 170 -25.50 -7.58 8.44
N ASP A 171 -24.22 -7.94 8.32
CA ASP A 171 -23.77 -9.33 8.21
C ASP A 171 -23.07 -9.88 9.46
N GLY A 172 -22.73 -9.03 10.45
CA GLY A 172 -22.23 -9.43 11.76
C GLY A 172 -20.73 -9.75 11.83
N PHE A 173 -19.96 -9.43 10.78
CA PHE A 173 -18.49 -9.57 10.81
C PHE A 173 -17.82 -8.42 11.57
N SER A 174 -16.62 -8.67 12.08
CA SER A 174 -15.74 -7.64 12.66
C SER A 174 -14.93 -6.91 11.58
N TRP A 175 -14.46 -5.70 11.84
CA TRP A 175 -13.68 -4.96 10.84
C TRP A 175 -12.45 -4.26 11.40
N ASN A 176 -11.51 -3.92 10.51
CA ASN A 176 -10.42 -3.01 10.79
C ASN A 176 -10.16 -2.05 9.63
N ILE A 177 -9.78 -0.82 9.94
CA ILE A 177 -9.29 0.15 8.94
C ILE A 177 -7.79 0.38 9.17
N HIS A 178 -6.98 0.24 8.14
CA HIS A 178 -5.53 0.46 8.21
C HIS A 178 -5.15 1.71 7.41
N ARG A 179 -4.50 2.66 8.07
CA ARG A 179 -4.12 3.96 7.54
C ARG A 179 -2.59 4.07 7.46
N PRO A 180 -1.95 3.41 6.47
CA PRO A 180 -0.51 3.48 6.32
C PRO A 180 -0.07 4.89 5.89
N HIS A 181 1.12 5.32 6.33
CA HIS A 181 1.92 6.32 5.61
C HIS A 181 2.36 5.75 4.25
N THR A 182 2.96 6.56 3.39
CA THR A 182 3.63 6.18 2.14
C THR A 182 4.30 4.80 2.23
N LEU A 183 3.91 3.93 1.31
CA LEU A 183 4.36 2.54 1.30
C LEU A 183 5.73 2.40 0.63
N ILE A 184 6.61 1.65 1.29
CA ILE A 184 7.90 1.21 0.78
C ILE A 184 7.82 -0.31 0.58
N GLY A 185 7.94 -0.73 -0.66
CA GLY A 185 7.84 -2.14 -1.04
C GLY A 185 7.88 -2.35 -2.55
N LYS A 186 8.13 -3.60 -2.95
CA LYS A 186 8.25 -3.96 -4.37
C LYS A 186 6.88 -4.04 -5.02
N MET A 187 6.73 -3.37 -6.16
CA MET A 187 5.58 -3.53 -7.06
C MET A 187 5.97 -3.05 -8.46
N ILE A 188 5.63 -3.84 -9.49
CA ILE A 188 5.75 -3.47 -10.91
C ILE A 188 4.36 -3.22 -11.48
N GLY A 189 4.20 -2.06 -12.10
CA GLY A 189 2.97 -1.50 -12.62
C GLY A 189 2.76 -0.09 -12.04
N ASN A 190 1.89 0.70 -12.68
CA ASN A 190 1.55 2.06 -12.24
C ASN A 190 0.83 2.09 -10.88
N ALA A 191 1.56 1.82 -9.82
CA ALA A 191 1.16 1.84 -8.43
C ALA A 191 1.83 3.02 -7.73
N MET A 192 1.16 3.58 -6.72
CA MET A 192 1.74 4.59 -5.82
C MET A 192 2.92 3.97 -5.05
N ASN A 193 4.15 4.11 -5.57
CA ASN A 193 5.34 3.45 -5.05
C ASN A 193 6.56 4.39 -5.01
N MET A 194 6.77 5.04 -3.86
CA MET A 194 7.91 5.93 -3.65
C MET A 194 9.25 5.17 -3.69
N GLY A 195 9.33 4.00 -3.08
CA GLY A 195 10.58 3.24 -3.00
C GLY A 195 11.16 2.89 -4.36
N THR A 196 10.34 2.30 -5.25
CA THR A 196 10.77 1.96 -6.62
C THR A 196 11.03 3.22 -7.45
N THR A 197 10.20 4.26 -7.32
CA THR A 197 10.39 5.54 -8.03
C THR A 197 11.74 6.17 -7.70
N LEU A 198 12.13 6.22 -6.41
CA LEU A 198 13.41 6.76 -5.99
C LEU A 198 14.60 5.88 -6.44
N ALA A 199 14.43 4.56 -6.45
CA ALA A 199 15.46 3.64 -6.94
C ALA A 199 15.76 3.82 -8.43
N VAL A 200 14.71 3.98 -9.24
CA VAL A 200 14.82 4.26 -10.68
C VAL A 200 15.45 5.63 -10.92
N TYR A 201 15.00 6.66 -10.20
CA TYR A 201 15.57 7.99 -10.30
C TYR A 201 17.07 7.99 -9.98
N ALA A 202 17.48 7.34 -8.88
CA ALA A 202 18.89 7.19 -8.52
C ALA A 202 19.70 6.44 -9.58
N SER A 203 19.13 5.39 -10.18
CA SER A 203 19.77 4.60 -11.23
C SER A 203 19.99 5.42 -12.51
N ILE A 204 19.03 6.26 -12.89
CA ILE A 204 19.15 7.19 -14.01
C ILE A 204 20.24 8.24 -13.71
N CYS A 205 20.21 8.86 -12.53
CA CYS A 205 21.25 9.81 -12.11
C CYS A 205 22.64 9.19 -12.17
N LYS A 206 22.79 7.93 -11.73
CA LYS A 206 24.04 7.18 -11.81
C LYS A 206 24.52 6.99 -13.24
N SER A 207 23.63 6.55 -14.13
CA SER A 207 23.94 6.33 -15.54
C SER A 207 24.38 7.62 -16.24
N GLU A 208 23.75 8.76 -15.88
CA GLU A 208 24.07 10.08 -16.45
C GLU A 208 25.27 10.76 -15.78
N GLY A 209 25.80 10.22 -14.69
CA GLY A 209 26.91 10.81 -13.93
C GLY A 209 26.55 12.13 -13.23
N ILE A 210 25.29 12.31 -12.86
CA ILE A 210 24.77 13.50 -12.17
C ILE A 210 24.38 13.18 -10.72
N PRO A 211 24.38 14.16 -9.80
CA PRO A 211 23.90 13.91 -8.45
C PRO A 211 22.40 13.58 -8.41
N ILE A 212 21.98 12.80 -7.41
CA ILE A 212 20.57 12.63 -7.09
C ILE A 212 20.04 13.88 -6.37
N ILE A 213 19.12 14.59 -7.00
CA ILE A 213 18.64 15.89 -6.55
C ILE A 213 17.36 15.73 -5.75
N TRP A 214 17.33 16.29 -4.54
CA TRP A 214 16.14 16.31 -3.70
C TRP A 214 14.94 16.93 -4.45
N PRO A 215 13.82 16.20 -4.62
CA PRO A 215 12.73 16.68 -5.45
C PRO A 215 11.68 17.50 -4.68
N GLY A 216 11.62 17.33 -3.35
CA GLY A 216 10.53 17.80 -2.51
C GLY A 216 10.68 19.21 -1.94
N SER A 217 9.80 19.53 -0.98
CA SER A 217 9.73 20.81 -0.27
C SER A 217 10.81 20.96 0.80
N GLU A 218 11.03 22.20 1.26
CA GLU A 218 11.85 22.48 2.45
C GLU A 218 11.27 21.84 3.71
N ALA A 219 9.94 21.86 3.84
CA ALA A 219 9.22 21.34 5.00
C ALA A 219 9.45 19.82 5.13
N GLN A 220 9.41 19.07 4.03
CA GLN A 220 9.72 17.64 4.03
C GLN A 220 11.21 17.35 4.22
N TRP A 221 12.09 18.17 3.63
CA TRP A 221 13.54 18.04 3.81
C TRP A 221 13.96 18.18 5.28
N ASN A 222 13.44 19.24 5.93
CA ASN A 222 13.80 19.59 7.29
C ASN A 222 12.94 18.91 8.34
N GLY A 223 11.69 18.55 8.05
CA GLY A 223 10.68 18.01 8.96
C GLY A 223 10.88 16.56 9.38
N ILE A 224 10.18 16.15 10.44
CA ILE A 224 10.12 14.76 10.90
C ILE A 224 9.14 14.01 10.00
N SER A 225 9.50 12.80 9.62
CA SER A 225 8.64 11.92 8.83
C SER A 225 8.74 10.48 9.31
N ASP A 226 7.72 9.69 8.96
CA ASP A 226 7.73 8.24 9.01
C ASP A 226 7.27 7.68 7.65
N VAL A 227 7.42 6.37 7.47
CA VAL A 227 6.94 5.64 6.28
C VAL A 227 6.45 4.26 6.70
N THR A 228 5.83 3.55 5.78
CA THR A 228 5.31 2.20 6.04
C THR A 228 5.97 1.18 5.13
N ASP A 229 6.73 0.27 5.69
CA ASP A 229 7.17 -0.93 4.99
C ASP A 229 5.96 -1.83 4.70
N ALA A 230 5.82 -2.31 3.47
CA ALA A 230 4.69 -3.14 3.05
C ALA A 230 4.55 -4.42 3.90
N LYS A 231 5.65 -4.96 4.44
CA LYS A 231 5.65 -6.12 5.33
C LYS A 231 5.17 -5.77 6.74
N VAL A 232 5.40 -4.54 7.21
CA VAL A 232 4.85 -4.03 8.48
C VAL A 232 3.34 -3.85 8.36
N LEU A 233 2.87 -3.31 7.23
CA LEU A 233 1.44 -3.23 6.93
C LEU A 233 0.79 -4.62 6.93
N ALA A 234 1.38 -5.59 6.23
CA ALA A 234 0.89 -6.97 6.21
C ALA A 234 0.83 -7.58 7.62
N ASP A 235 1.84 -7.36 8.47
CA ASP A 235 1.81 -7.85 9.86
C ASP A 235 0.68 -7.21 10.67
N GLN A 236 0.45 -5.90 10.53
CA GLN A 236 -0.61 -5.23 11.28
C GLN A 236 -2.00 -5.70 10.83
N ILE A 237 -2.21 -5.88 9.52
CA ILE A 237 -3.47 -6.40 8.99
C ILE A 237 -3.77 -7.77 9.58
N ILE A 238 -2.80 -8.70 9.55
CA ILE A 238 -2.98 -10.04 10.10
C ILE A 238 -3.18 -10.00 11.62
N TRP A 239 -2.40 -9.18 12.32
CA TRP A 239 -2.52 -9.02 13.77
C TRP A 239 -3.92 -8.51 14.17
N ALA A 240 -4.41 -7.44 13.54
CA ALA A 240 -5.69 -6.84 13.89
C ALA A 240 -6.85 -7.81 13.60
N ALA A 241 -6.80 -8.46 12.43
CA ALA A 241 -7.80 -9.43 12.01
C ALA A 241 -7.88 -10.70 12.88
N THR A 242 -6.81 -11.01 13.64
CA THR A 242 -6.75 -12.19 14.52
C THR A 242 -6.71 -11.85 16.00
N ASN A 243 -6.82 -10.57 16.35
CA ASN A 243 -6.82 -10.10 17.73
C ASN A 243 -8.20 -9.53 18.08
N PRO A 244 -9.03 -10.24 18.85
CA PRO A 244 -10.36 -9.78 19.23
C PRO A 244 -10.39 -8.41 19.91
N ALA A 245 -9.33 -8.03 20.63
CA ALA A 245 -9.23 -6.73 21.28
C ALA A 245 -9.00 -5.57 20.30
N ALA A 246 -8.62 -5.88 19.06
CA ALA A 246 -8.42 -4.92 17.97
C ALA A 246 -9.63 -4.82 17.04
N HIS A 247 -10.68 -5.64 17.20
CA HIS A 247 -11.83 -5.61 16.31
C HIS A 247 -12.60 -4.28 16.38
N ASN A 248 -13.09 -3.84 15.23
CA ASN A 248 -13.89 -2.63 15.02
C ASN A 248 -13.14 -1.33 15.34
N GLU A 249 -11.85 -1.32 15.01
CA GLU A 249 -10.94 -0.19 15.23
C GLU A 249 -10.23 0.21 13.94
N ALA A 250 -9.89 1.50 13.86
CA ALA A 250 -8.99 2.05 12.85
C ALA A 250 -7.58 2.21 13.46
N PHE A 251 -6.55 1.89 12.68
CA PHE A 251 -5.16 1.97 13.10
C PHE A 251 -4.31 2.71 12.07
N ASN A 252 -3.48 3.64 12.55
CA ASN A 252 -2.31 4.08 11.80
C ASN A 252 -1.30 2.94 11.69
N VAL A 253 -0.50 2.97 10.63
CA VAL A 253 0.56 1.99 10.41
C VAL A 253 1.81 2.66 9.89
N THR A 254 2.91 2.52 10.60
CA THR A 254 4.25 2.95 10.18
C THR A 254 5.32 2.02 10.74
N ASN A 255 6.55 2.22 10.30
CA ASN A 255 7.73 1.43 10.65
C ASN A 255 8.06 1.42 12.15
N GLY A 256 7.62 2.44 12.89
CA GLY A 256 7.85 2.57 14.33
C GLY A 256 9.12 3.36 14.70
N ASP A 257 9.89 3.82 13.73
CA ASP A 257 10.85 4.92 13.88
C ASP A 257 10.33 6.20 13.21
N VAL A 258 11.07 7.29 13.41
CA VAL A 258 10.91 8.55 12.67
C VAL A 258 12.28 8.98 12.14
N PHE A 259 12.29 9.73 11.05
CA PHE A 259 13.51 10.19 10.40
C PHE A 259 13.33 11.61 9.83
N ARG A 260 14.40 12.14 9.24
CA ARG A 260 14.34 13.34 8.39
C ARG A 260 14.91 13.01 7.03
N TRP A 261 14.29 13.50 5.97
CA TRP A 261 14.80 13.28 4.61
C TRP A 261 16.22 13.80 4.42
N LYS A 262 16.59 14.91 5.06
CA LYS A 262 17.98 15.41 5.04
C LYS A 262 19.04 14.44 5.59
N TRP A 263 18.63 13.47 6.40
CA TRP A 263 19.50 12.41 6.90
C TRP A 263 19.46 11.16 6.02
N LEU A 264 18.28 10.79 5.52
CA LEU A 264 18.11 9.58 4.71
C LEU A 264 18.62 9.76 3.27
N TRP A 265 18.43 10.93 2.67
CA TRP A 265 18.77 11.20 1.27
C TRP A 265 20.27 10.99 0.96
N PRO A 266 21.23 11.50 1.77
CA PRO A 266 22.64 11.19 1.56
C PRO A 266 22.96 9.69 1.64
N LYS A 267 22.22 8.93 2.48
CA LYS A 267 22.41 7.49 2.63
C LYS A 267 21.89 6.70 1.43
N ILE A 268 20.77 7.13 0.86
CA ILE A 268 20.28 6.60 -0.41
C ILE A 268 21.34 6.84 -1.49
N ALA A 269 21.87 8.06 -1.61
CA ALA A 269 22.89 8.38 -2.58
C ALA A 269 24.18 7.53 -2.40
N GLU A 270 24.62 7.36 -1.15
CA GLU A 270 25.74 6.49 -0.79
C GLU A 270 25.50 5.03 -1.21
N TRP A 271 24.30 4.48 -0.96
CA TRP A 271 23.94 3.11 -1.37
C TRP A 271 24.04 2.91 -2.88
N PHE A 272 23.59 3.92 -3.65
CA PHE A 272 23.71 3.93 -5.10
C PHE A 272 25.11 4.31 -5.60
N GLN A 273 26.01 4.77 -4.73
CA GLN A 273 27.34 5.28 -5.05
C GLN A 273 27.29 6.46 -6.04
N ILE A 274 26.44 7.44 -5.71
CA ILE A 274 26.28 8.69 -6.47
C ILE A 274 26.33 9.89 -5.53
N GLU A 275 26.72 11.04 -6.05
CA GLU A 275 26.64 12.31 -5.33
C GLU A 275 25.17 12.69 -5.08
N PHE A 276 24.93 13.55 -4.09
CA PHE A 276 23.58 14.08 -3.82
C PHE A 276 23.55 15.59 -3.81
N GLU A 277 22.37 16.13 -4.12
CA GLU A 277 22.04 17.52 -3.88
C GLU A 277 20.81 17.59 -2.96
N GLY A 278 20.95 18.25 -1.81
CA GLY A 278 19.83 18.52 -0.90
C GLY A 278 18.96 19.69 -1.38
N TYR A 279 18.02 20.14 -0.52
CA TYR A 279 17.18 21.28 -0.86
C TYR A 279 17.99 22.57 -1.12
N LYS A 280 17.73 23.22 -2.26
CA LYS A 280 18.37 24.48 -2.70
C LYS A 280 17.36 25.60 -2.97
N GLY A 281 16.38 25.77 -2.08
CA GLY A 281 15.45 26.91 -2.12
C GLY A 281 14.29 26.79 -3.11
N THR A 282 14.28 25.77 -3.97
CA THR A 282 13.16 25.47 -4.88
C THR A 282 12.88 23.97 -4.95
N ILE A 283 11.60 23.64 -5.12
CA ILE A 283 11.12 22.27 -5.38
C ILE A 283 11.54 21.87 -6.80
N LYS A 284 11.99 20.62 -6.98
CA LYS A 284 12.45 20.08 -8.26
C LYS A 284 11.71 18.76 -8.58
N PRO A 285 10.46 18.82 -9.05
CA PRO A 285 9.59 17.65 -9.15
C PRO A 285 10.19 16.53 -10.00
N LEU A 286 10.04 15.28 -9.52
CA LEU A 286 10.43 14.07 -10.24
C LEU A 286 9.68 13.93 -11.56
N GLU A 287 8.43 14.38 -11.65
CA GLU A 287 7.68 14.33 -12.91
C GLU A 287 8.40 15.11 -14.01
N THR A 288 8.95 16.29 -13.68
CA THR A 288 9.78 17.07 -14.61
C THR A 288 11.13 16.39 -14.87
N ALA A 289 11.73 15.78 -13.86
CA ALA A 289 13.02 15.11 -14.01
C ALA A 289 12.95 13.83 -14.86
N LEU A 290 11.85 13.10 -14.80
CA LEU A 290 11.69 11.77 -15.40
C LEU A 290 10.92 11.78 -16.73
N ASN A 291 10.13 12.82 -17.04
CA ASN A 291 9.31 12.87 -18.26
C ASN A 291 10.10 12.76 -19.59
N THR A 292 11.41 13.04 -19.57
CA THR A 292 12.31 12.97 -20.72
C THR A 292 13.27 11.78 -20.66
N LYS A 293 13.11 10.89 -19.67
CA LYS A 293 14.09 9.84 -19.36
C LYS A 293 13.72 8.45 -19.89
N GLU A 294 12.69 8.35 -20.71
CA GLU A 294 12.26 7.08 -21.33
C GLU A 294 13.39 6.42 -22.15
N THR A 295 14.07 7.18 -23.00
CA THR A 295 15.15 6.65 -23.86
C THR A 295 16.36 6.19 -23.06
N ILE A 296 16.74 6.93 -22.00
CA ILE A 296 17.86 6.54 -21.15
C ILE A 296 17.49 5.30 -20.32
N TRP A 297 16.28 5.21 -19.79
CA TRP A 297 15.83 4.03 -19.06
C TRP A 297 15.85 2.77 -19.94
N LYS A 298 15.40 2.85 -21.20
CA LYS A 298 15.51 1.73 -22.16
C LYS A 298 16.94 1.31 -22.43
N THR A 299 17.88 2.26 -22.44
CA THR A 299 19.30 1.97 -22.62
C THR A 299 19.84 1.21 -21.40
N ILE A 300 19.60 1.74 -20.20
CA ILE A 300 19.95 1.09 -18.92
C ILE A 300 19.35 -0.33 -18.86
N SER A 301 18.07 -0.46 -19.23
CA SER A 301 17.35 -1.73 -19.19
C SER A 301 17.99 -2.79 -20.08
N LYS A 302 18.42 -2.42 -21.29
CA LYS A 302 19.09 -3.33 -22.22
C LYS A 302 20.49 -3.70 -21.76
N GLU A 303 21.27 -2.72 -21.29
CA GLU A 303 22.64 -2.93 -20.82
C GLU A 303 22.69 -3.86 -19.60
N HIS A 304 21.74 -3.71 -18.68
CA HIS A 304 21.66 -4.48 -17.44
C HIS A 304 20.72 -5.69 -17.50
N GLN A 305 20.07 -5.94 -18.65
CA GLN A 305 19.10 -7.03 -18.85
C GLN A 305 17.95 -6.99 -17.83
N LEU A 306 17.40 -5.79 -17.62
CA LEU A 306 16.29 -5.57 -16.71
C LEU A 306 14.99 -6.16 -17.25
N ILE A 307 14.09 -6.53 -16.34
CA ILE A 307 12.83 -7.22 -16.68
C ILE A 307 11.70 -6.26 -17.10
N GLU A 308 11.86 -4.96 -16.84
CA GLU A 308 10.88 -3.92 -17.17
C GLU A 308 11.59 -2.72 -17.80
N GLU A 309 11.26 -2.43 -19.05
CA GLU A 309 11.87 -1.35 -19.84
C GLU A 309 10.96 -0.12 -20.00
N ASP A 310 9.69 -0.21 -19.58
CA ASP A 310 8.76 0.92 -19.55
C ASP A 310 8.87 1.66 -18.21
N LEU A 311 9.42 2.88 -18.26
CA LEU A 311 9.64 3.72 -17.08
C LEU A 311 8.32 4.00 -16.34
N SER A 312 7.21 4.11 -17.07
CA SER A 312 5.89 4.40 -16.50
C SER A 312 5.30 3.23 -15.69
N GLN A 313 5.81 2.00 -15.88
CA GLN A 313 5.46 0.85 -15.03
C GLN A 313 6.22 0.82 -13.71
N LEU A 314 7.31 1.60 -13.58
CA LEU A 314 8.18 1.55 -12.39
C LEU A 314 8.11 2.82 -11.55
N ALA A 315 7.95 3.98 -12.19
CA ALA A 315 8.03 5.27 -11.54
C ALA A 315 6.68 6.00 -11.55
N SER A 316 6.06 6.10 -10.38
CA SER A 316 4.90 6.98 -10.14
C SER A 316 5.39 8.35 -9.65
N ALA A 317 6.05 9.10 -10.53
CA ALA A 317 6.73 10.36 -10.20
C ALA A 317 5.78 11.38 -9.54
N TRP A 318 4.61 11.60 -10.16
CA TRP A 318 3.55 12.48 -9.65
C TRP A 318 3.16 12.18 -8.20
N HIS A 319 3.07 10.89 -7.83
CA HIS A 319 2.68 10.48 -6.48
C HIS A 319 3.79 10.77 -5.46
N THR A 320 5.03 10.49 -5.85
CA THR A 320 6.20 10.77 -5.01
C THR A 320 6.36 12.28 -4.80
N ASP A 321 6.09 13.08 -5.82
CA ASP A 321 6.07 14.55 -5.73
C ASP A 321 4.98 15.06 -4.80
N LEU A 322 3.79 14.46 -4.81
CA LEU A 322 2.71 14.81 -3.86
C LEU A 322 3.08 14.50 -2.41
N ASP A 323 3.84 13.43 -2.16
CA ASP A 323 4.26 13.07 -0.81
C ASP A 323 5.44 13.93 -0.33
N LEU A 324 6.47 14.11 -1.15
CA LEU A 324 7.67 14.89 -0.80
C LEU A 324 7.48 16.41 -0.97
N GLY A 325 6.46 16.85 -1.70
CA GLY A 325 6.15 18.25 -1.96
C GLY A 325 5.30 18.93 -0.87
N ARG A 326 4.83 18.17 0.13
CA ARG A 326 3.94 18.69 1.18
C ARG A 326 4.58 19.88 1.91
N PRO A 327 3.83 20.96 2.21
CA PRO A 327 4.35 22.14 2.89
C PRO A 327 4.44 21.97 4.43
N LEU A 328 4.37 20.73 4.93
CA LEU A 328 4.40 20.39 6.35
C LEU A 328 5.20 19.11 6.58
N GLU A 329 5.60 18.87 7.82
CA GLU A 329 6.09 17.56 8.26
C GLU A 329 4.90 16.62 8.51
N VAL A 330 5.05 15.32 8.27
CA VAL A 330 3.97 14.34 8.42
C VAL A 330 4.50 13.11 9.13
N MET A 331 3.95 12.83 10.31
CA MET A 331 4.21 11.63 11.10
C MET A 331 2.92 11.20 11.81
N THR A 332 2.89 9.95 12.24
CA THR A 332 1.73 9.28 12.82
C THR A 332 2.00 8.85 14.25
N ASP A 333 0.96 8.85 15.08
CA ASP A 333 0.98 8.16 16.35
C ASP A 333 0.60 6.68 16.14
N MET A 334 1.36 5.79 16.75
CA MET A 334 1.13 4.33 16.72
C MET A 334 0.57 3.81 18.05
N SER A 335 0.30 4.68 19.03
CA SER A 335 0.02 4.31 20.42
C SER A 335 -1.21 3.40 20.54
N ARG A 336 -2.23 3.58 19.69
CA ARG A 336 -3.44 2.74 19.70
C ARG A 336 -3.10 1.27 19.43
N SER A 337 -2.37 0.99 18.35
CA SER A 337 -1.96 -0.38 18.02
C SER A 337 -0.95 -0.94 19.04
N ARG A 338 0.00 -0.11 19.53
CA ARG A 338 0.98 -0.53 20.55
C ARG A 338 0.32 -0.94 21.87
N LYS A 339 -0.68 -0.19 22.34
CA LYS A 339 -1.42 -0.50 23.59
C LYS A 339 -2.17 -1.83 23.52
N LEU A 340 -2.53 -2.27 22.31
CA LEU A 340 -3.19 -3.55 22.04
C LEU A 340 -2.19 -4.68 21.72
N GLY A 341 -0.89 -4.44 21.83
CA GLY A 341 0.16 -5.45 21.71
C GLY A 341 0.84 -5.57 20.35
N PHE A 342 0.51 -4.71 19.37
CA PHE A 342 1.24 -4.71 18.10
C PHE A 342 2.66 -4.18 18.29
N SER A 343 3.69 -5.01 18.09
CA SER A 343 5.10 -4.69 18.41
C SER A 343 6.05 -4.74 17.21
N THR A 344 5.56 -5.04 16.00
CA THR A 344 6.39 -5.04 14.79
C THR A 344 7.08 -3.70 14.59
N TYR A 345 8.36 -3.75 14.21
CA TYR A 345 9.23 -2.62 13.97
C TYR A 345 10.08 -2.88 12.73
N LYS A 346 10.37 -1.82 11.98
CA LYS A 346 11.29 -1.84 10.85
C LYS A 346 12.15 -0.59 10.88
N ASP A 347 13.47 -0.70 10.81
CA ASP A 347 14.32 0.48 10.57
C ASP A 347 14.04 1.00 9.16
N THR A 348 13.70 2.29 9.05
CA THR A 348 13.28 2.89 7.79
C THR A 348 14.40 2.87 6.75
N LYS A 349 15.65 3.10 7.14
CA LYS A 349 16.79 3.07 6.20
C LYS A 349 17.00 1.63 5.68
N ASP A 350 16.89 0.63 6.54
CA ASP A 350 16.95 -0.78 6.14
C ASP A 350 15.75 -1.17 5.26
N SER A 351 14.55 -0.59 5.46
CA SER A 351 13.38 -0.81 4.58
C SER A 351 13.67 -0.40 3.13
N PHE A 352 14.23 0.79 2.92
CA PHE A 352 14.66 1.25 1.60
C PHE A 352 15.78 0.37 1.03
N PHE A 353 16.79 0.04 1.83
CA PHE A 353 17.98 -0.69 1.34
C PHE A 353 17.66 -2.14 0.99
N GLU A 354 16.83 -2.81 1.79
CA GLU A 354 16.35 -4.14 1.46
C GLU A 354 15.47 -4.13 0.21
N LEU A 355 14.60 -3.11 0.05
CA LEU A 355 13.85 -2.93 -1.18
C LEU A 355 14.79 -2.77 -2.37
N PHE A 356 15.78 -1.87 -2.30
CA PHE A 356 16.72 -1.66 -3.42
C PHE A 356 17.53 -2.92 -3.74
N GLY A 357 17.97 -3.65 -2.71
CA GLY A 357 18.61 -4.95 -2.87
C GLY A 357 17.69 -5.96 -3.56
N GLN A 358 16.41 -6.00 -3.17
CA GLN A 358 15.41 -6.86 -3.82
C GLN A 358 15.17 -6.45 -5.28
N LEU A 359 15.02 -5.16 -5.57
CA LEU A 359 14.84 -4.66 -6.94
C LEU A 359 16.05 -5.00 -7.83
N ARG A 360 17.27 -4.93 -7.29
CA ARG A 360 18.49 -5.34 -8.02
C ARG A 360 18.51 -6.85 -8.26
N ASN A 361 18.23 -7.66 -7.23
CA ASN A 361 18.19 -9.12 -7.36
C ASN A 361 17.16 -9.60 -8.39
N ASP A 362 16.01 -8.92 -8.44
CA ASP A 362 14.91 -9.21 -9.37
C ASP A 362 15.12 -8.55 -10.75
N LYS A 363 16.27 -7.91 -10.99
CA LYS A 363 16.62 -7.20 -12.23
C LYS A 363 15.59 -6.14 -12.64
N ILE A 364 15.05 -5.40 -11.67
CA ILE A 364 14.17 -4.24 -11.91
C ILE A 364 15.01 -2.95 -12.00
N ILE A 365 16.12 -2.91 -11.27
CA ILE A 365 17.14 -1.85 -11.36
C ILE A 365 18.53 -2.50 -11.55
N PRO A 366 19.53 -1.75 -12.05
CA PRO A 366 20.93 -2.18 -12.08
C PRO A 366 21.52 -2.47 -10.70
#